data_AF-A0A101NEA7-F1
#
_entry.id   AF-A0A101NEA7-F1
#
_cell.length_a   1.000
_cell.length_b   1.000
_cell.length_c   1.000
_cell.angle_alpha   90.00
_cell.angle_beta   90.00
_cell.angle_gamma   90.00
#
_symmetry.space_group_name_H-M   'P 1'
#
loop_
_entity.id
_entity.type
_entity.pdbx_description
1 polymer ?
#
loop_
_entity_poly.entity_id
_entity_poly.type
_entity_poly.pdbx_seq_one_letter_code
_entity_poly.pdbx_strand_id
1 'polypeptide(L)'
;MSLKSKLAQGAIALAVTGTALLGTSTAAEAKPGASYIGYNHVTSGTPVWCVQRSLNYIIDGHNWPSMYGNPPYGKLDEDGAWGTKTYQTVKWFQAWAVGGTPDGVVGPQTGQQILDRGDPYYNGSSWNGWGYCYDYVPSVV
;
A
#
# COMPACT_ATOMS: atom_id res chain seq x y z
N MET A 1 -29.26 50.82 17.20
CA MET A 1 -28.99 49.64 18.04
C MET A 1 -28.15 48.65 17.24
N SER A 2 -27.12 48.10 17.89
CA SER A 2 -26.14 47.12 17.39
C SER A 2 -26.79 45.79 16.96
N LEU A 3 -26.25 45.07 15.97
CA LEU A 3 -25.49 43.84 16.20
C LEU A 3 -24.96 43.18 14.90
N LYS A 4 -23.84 42.48 15.11
CA LYS A 4 -22.91 41.81 14.20
C LYS A 4 -23.45 40.46 13.70
N SER A 5 -22.93 39.95 12.58
CA SER A 5 -22.45 38.56 12.49
C SER A 5 -21.69 38.26 11.18
N LYS A 6 -20.67 37.42 11.31
CA LYS A 6 -19.69 36.95 10.32
C LYS A 6 -20.15 35.62 9.67
N LEU A 7 -19.33 35.13 8.72
CA LEU A 7 -19.14 33.73 8.27
C LEU A 7 -20.12 33.25 7.18
N ALA A 8 -19.74 32.44 6.21
CA ALA A 8 -18.46 31.92 5.77
C ALA A 8 -18.63 31.29 4.38
N GLN A 9 -17.51 31.13 3.70
CA GLN A 9 -17.30 30.43 2.44
C GLN A 9 -17.78 28.97 2.48
N GLY A 10 -18.21 28.46 1.33
CA GLY A 10 -17.97 27.08 0.93
C GLY A 10 -19.18 26.33 0.36
N ALA A 11 -19.31 26.32 -0.97
CA ALA A 11 -19.77 25.17 -1.76
C ALA A 11 -19.78 25.55 -3.26
N ILE A 12 -18.86 24.97 -4.05
CA ILE A 12 -19.10 24.81 -5.48
C ILE A 12 -19.08 23.31 -5.75
N ALA A 13 -20.27 22.74 -5.85
CA ALA A 13 -20.49 21.41 -6.39
C ALA A 13 -20.30 21.48 -7.91
N LEU A 14 -19.41 20.65 -8.46
CA LEU A 14 -19.39 20.33 -9.88
C LEU A 14 -19.94 18.92 -10.06
N ALA A 15 -21.21 18.86 -10.46
CA ALA A 15 -21.85 17.65 -10.95
C ALA A 15 -21.45 17.43 -12.42
N VAL A 16 -20.98 16.24 -12.76
CA VAL A 16 -20.92 15.78 -14.17
C VAL A 16 -21.66 14.46 -14.26
N THR A 17 -22.83 14.51 -14.88
CA THR A 17 -23.63 13.37 -15.31
C THR A 17 -23.07 12.80 -16.62
N GLY A 18 -22.74 11.50 -16.63
CA GLY A 18 -22.42 10.75 -17.85
C GLY A 18 -22.51 9.25 -17.60
N THR A 19 -23.60 8.62 -18.04
CA THR A 19 -23.80 7.16 -18.01
C THR A 19 -23.09 6.47 -19.17
N ALA A 20 -22.13 5.60 -18.85
CA ALA A 20 -21.70 4.48 -19.69
C ALA A 20 -21.52 3.24 -18.79
N LEU A 21 -22.40 2.25 -18.95
CA LEU A 21 -22.28 0.93 -18.34
C LEU A 21 -21.57 -0.01 -19.32
N LEU A 22 -20.48 -0.64 -18.87
CA LEU A 22 -20.06 -2.03 -19.10
C LEU A 22 -18.53 -2.15 -19.11
N GLY A 23 -18.04 -2.52 -17.94
CA GLY A 23 -16.65 -2.75 -17.60
C GLY A 23 -16.56 -2.72 -16.09
N THR A 24 -17.10 -3.73 -15.41
CA THR A 24 -16.80 -3.92 -13.99
C THR A 24 -15.35 -4.39 -13.89
N SER A 25 -14.39 -3.50 -14.17
CA SER A 25 -13.24 -3.47 -13.30
C SER A 25 -13.83 -3.11 -11.95
N THR A 26 -14.03 -4.11 -11.09
CA THR A 26 -14.18 -3.83 -9.67
C THR A 26 -12.99 -2.96 -9.34
N ALA A 27 -13.21 -1.66 -9.17
CA ALA A 27 -12.24 -0.81 -8.53
C ALA A 27 -12.11 -1.45 -7.18
N ALA A 28 -11.04 -2.24 -7.06
CA ALA A 28 -10.46 -2.71 -5.83
C ALA A 28 -10.67 -1.60 -4.80
N GLU A 29 -11.66 -1.78 -3.93
CA GLU A 29 -12.20 -0.69 -3.14
C GLU A 29 -11.13 -0.41 -2.09
N ALA A 30 -10.32 0.61 -2.34
CA ALA A 30 -9.24 0.96 -1.45
C ALA A 30 -9.83 1.17 -0.06
N LYS A 31 -9.24 0.55 0.98
CA LYS A 31 -9.63 0.86 2.35
C LYS A 31 -9.53 2.39 2.52
N PRO A 32 -10.62 3.13 2.81
CA PRO A 32 -10.69 4.60 2.62
C PRO A 32 -9.76 5.48 3.48
N GLY A 33 -8.67 4.96 4.04
CA GLY A 33 -7.76 5.69 4.93
C GLY A 33 -6.27 5.36 4.81
N ALA A 34 -5.86 4.29 4.13
CA ALA A 34 -4.44 3.98 3.98
C ALA A 34 -3.84 4.76 2.81
N SER A 35 -3.04 5.78 3.12
CA SER A 35 -2.28 6.53 2.11
C SER A 35 -1.23 5.64 1.44
N TYR A 36 -0.91 5.94 0.19
CA TYR A 36 0.17 5.27 -0.54
C TYR A 36 1.47 5.39 0.27
N ILE A 37 2.35 4.39 0.16
CA ILE A 37 3.62 4.36 0.89
C ILE A 37 4.77 4.39 -0.11
N GLY A 38 5.70 5.33 0.04
CA GLY A 38 6.79 5.51 -0.91
C GLY A 38 7.21 6.97 -1.04
N TYR A 39 8.22 7.22 -1.88
CA TYR A 39 8.64 8.58 -2.19
C TYR A 39 7.45 9.42 -2.69
N ASN A 40 7.36 10.66 -2.19
CA ASN A 40 6.23 11.59 -2.39
C ASN A 40 4.90 11.18 -1.71
N HIS A 41 4.92 10.16 -0.86
CA HIS A 41 3.77 9.73 -0.05
C HIS A 41 4.20 9.50 1.40
N VAL A 42 3.62 8.52 2.11
CA VAL A 42 4.07 8.13 3.45
C VAL A 42 5.46 7.51 3.34
N THR A 43 6.44 8.12 3.99
CA THR A 43 7.84 7.68 3.98
C THR A 43 8.37 7.29 5.36
N SER A 44 7.52 7.30 6.39
CA SER A 44 7.94 6.90 7.73
C SER A 44 6.83 6.30 8.59
N GLY A 45 7.22 5.67 9.68
CA GLY A 45 6.35 5.13 10.72
C GLY A 45 5.85 3.71 10.45
N THR A 46 4.78 3.33 11.16
CA THR A 46 4.19 1.99 11.12
C THR A 46 3.89 1.45 9.71
N PRO A 47 3.35 2.24 8.76
CA PRO A 47 3.10 1.74 7.40
C PRO A 47 4.37 1.22 6.71
N VAL A 48 5.47 1.95 6.84
CA VAL A 48 6.76 1.57 6.26
C VAL A 48 7.32 0.34 6.94
N TRP A 49 7.24 0.29 8.27
CA TRP A 49 7.68 -0.85 9.06
C TRP A 49 6.95 -2.14 8.65
N CYS A 50 5.62 -2.07 8.47
CA CYS A 50 4.81 -3.20 8.00
C CYS A 50 5.24 -3.73 6.63
N VAL A 51 5.56 -2.83 5.69
CA VAL A 51 6.12 -3.19 4.38
C VAL A 51 7.48 -3.87 4.55
N GLN A 52 8.38 -3.30 5.34
CA GLN A 52 9.71 -3.85 5.57
C GLN A 52 9.65 -5.24 6.20
N ARG A 53 8.86 -5.42 7.26
CA ARG A 53 8.64 -6.71 7.95
C ARG A 53 8.10 -7.77 7.00
N SER A 54 7.07 -7.45 6.23
CA SER A 54 6.47 -8.40 5.29
C SER A 54 7.43 -8.79 4.17
N LEU A 55 8.21 -7.84 3.64
CA LEU A 55 9.23 -8.14 2.63
C LEU A 55 10.36 -8.98 3.21
N ASN A 56 10.79 -8.73 4.46
CA ASN A 56 11.75 -9.60 5.14
C ASN A 56 11.23 -11.04 5.28
N TYR A 57 9.97 -11.22 5.66
CA TYR A 57 9.36 -12.55 5.72
C TYR A 57 9.39 -13.27 4.36
N ILE A 58 9.09 -12.57 3.27
CA ILE A 58 9.15 -13.13 1.90
C ILE A 58 10.59 -13.49 1.53
N ILE A 59 11.56 -12.63 1.88
CA ILE A 59 12.99 -12.84 1.62
C ILE A 59 13.50 -14.06 2.40
N ASP A 60 13.22 -14.14 3.70
CA ASP A 60 13.63 -15.24 4.57
C ASP A 60 12.96 -16.57 4.16
N GLY A 61 11.71 -16.51 3.69
CA GLY A 61 10.95 -17.67 3.23
C GLY A 61 11.34 -18.18 1.84
N HIS A 62 12.20 -17.48 1.11
CA HIS A 62 12.58 -17.84 -0.26
C HIS A 62 11.39 -18.05 -1.23
N ASN A 63 10.30 -17.33 -1.01
CA ASN A 63 9.02 -17.54 -1.70
C ASN A 63 8.82 -16.55 -2.87
N TRP A 64 9.69 -16.65 -3.89
CA TRP A 64 9.55 -15.93 -5.16
C TRP A 64 9.97 -16.81 -6.34
N PRO A 65 9.46 -16.56 -7.57
CA PRO A 65 9.88 -17.34 -8.73
C PRO A 65 11.31 -16.96 -9.16
N SER A 66 12.15 -17.97 -9.39
CA SER A 66 13.59 -17.77 -9.71
C SER A 66 13.85 -16.94 -10.97
N MET A 67 12.92 -16.90 -11.92
CA MET A 67 13.05 -16.15 -13.18
C MET A 67 13.15 -14.62 -12.98
N TYR A 68 12.74 -14.10 -11.82
CA TYR A 68 12.78 -12.66 -11.51
C TYR A 68 14.03 -12.23 -10.74
N GLY A 69 14.97 -13.15 -10.52
CA GLY A 69 16.22 -12.89 -9.81
C GLY A 69 16.04 -12.77 -8.29
N ASN A 70 17.18 -12.72 -7.60
CA ASN A 70 17.21 -12.57 -6.15
C ASN A 70 16.83 -11.15 -5.73
N PRO A 71 16.29 -10.97 -4.51
CA PRO A 71 16.08 -9.65 -3.95
C PRO A 71 17.40 -8.86 -3.91
N PRO A 72 17.36 -7.54 -4.14
CA PRO A 72 18.56 -6.71 -4.18
C PRO A 72 19.29 -6.64 -2.83
N TYR A 73 18.57 -6.94 -1.74
CA TYR A 73 19.10 -7.01 -0.38
C TYR A 73 18.57 -8.26 0.30
N GLY A 74 19.42 -8.95 1.07
CA GLY A 74 19.02 -10.13 1.83
C GLY A 74 18.19 -9.83 3.08
N LYS A 75 18.13 -8.56 3.51
CA LYS A 75 17.29 -8.10 4.61
C LYS A 75 17.13 -6.58 4.57
N LEU A 76 15.93 -6.11 4.88
CA LEU A 76 15.61 -4.71 5.13
C LEU A 76 15.75 -4.39 6.62
N ASP A 77 16.18 -3.16 6.88
CA ASP A 77 16.14 -2.59 8.23
C ASP A 77 14.67 -2.29 8.55
N GLU A 78 14.13 -2.90 9.60
CA GLU A 78 12.74 -2.69 10.08
C GLU A 78 12.69 -1.40 10.94
N ASP A 79 13.15 -0.30 10.36
CA ASP A 79 13.30 0.99 11.02
C ASP A 79 12.10 1.92 10.81
N GLY A 80 11.14 1.52 9.97
CA GLY A 80 10.00 2.34 9.60
C GLY A 80 10.39 3.58 8.80
N ALA A 81 11.55 3.61 8.13
CA ALA A 81 11.99 4.71 7.27
C ALA A 81 12.11 4.27 5.80
N TRP A 82 11.55 5.06 4.89
CA TRP A 82 11.57 4.74 3.46
C TRP A 82 12.90 5.08 2.80
N GLY A 83 13.89 4.22 3.01
CA GLY A 83 15.21 4.34 2.41
C GLY A 83 15.35 3.67 1.04
N THR A 84 16.53 3.86 0.43
CA THR A 84 16.88 3.24 -0.87
C THR A 84 16.71 1.72 -0.86
N LYS A 85 17.05 1.05 0.25
CA LYS A 85 16.88 -0.41 0.38
C LYS A 85 15.41 -0.81 0.24
N THR A 86 14.53 -0.18 1.02
CA THR A 86 13.08 -0.44 0.98
C THR A 86 12.53 -0.17 -0.41
N TYR A 87 12.87 0.97 -1.01
CA TYR A 87 12.43 1.32 -2.36
C TYR A 87 12.83 0.27 -3.41
N GLN A 88 14.10 -0.16 -3.44
CA GLN A 88 14.57 -1.15 -4.42
C GLN A 88 13.95 -2.53 -4.18
N THR A 89 13.78 -2.95 -2.93
CA THR A 89 13.12 -4.22 -2.62
C THR A 89 11.63 -4.19 -2.99
N VAL A 90 10.94 -3.06 -2.82
CA VAL A 90 9.56 -2.91 -3.32
C VAL A 90 9.51 -3.02 -4.83
N LYS A 91 10.44 -2.40 -5.56
CA LYS A 91 10.51 -2.55 -7.03
C LYS A 91 10.75 -3.98 -7.47
N TRP A 92 11.68 -4.67 -6.81
CA TRP A 92 11.91 -6.09 -7.05
C TRP A 92 10.64 -6.91 -6.80
N PHE A 93 9.97 -6.67 -5.67
CA PHE A 93 8.72 -7.34 -5.32
C PHE A 93 7.62 -7.12 -6.38
N GLN A 94 7.40 -5.87 -6.78
CA GLN A 94 6.40 -5.50 -7.78
C GLN A 94 6.63 -6.19 -9.12
N ALA A 95 7.90 -6.34 -9.54
CA ALA A 95 8.25 -6.93 -10.82
C ALA A 95 7.69 -8.35 -11.00
N TRP A 96 7.54 -9.11 -9.91
CA TRP A 96 7.04 -10.48 -9.95
C TRP A 96 5.66 -10.66 -9.32
N ALA A 97 5.28 -9.85 -8.33
CA ALA A 97 4.03 -10.05 -7.58
C ALA A 97 2.83 -9.29 -8.17
N VAL A 98 3.07 -8.13 -8.79
CA VAL A 98 2.01 -7.23 -9.29
C VAL A 98 1.96 -7.24 -10.81
N GLY A 99 3.12 -7.29 -11.47
CA GLY A 99 3.25 -7.11 -12.91
C GLY A 99 3.21 -5.63 -13.32
N GLY A 100 3.57 -5.35 -14.57
CA GLY A 100 3.72 -3.98 -15.06
C GLY A 100 5.09 -3.35 -14.71
N THR A 101 5.19 -2.03 -14.81
CA THR A 101 6.43 -1.29 -14.54
C THR A 101 6.57 -1.02 -13.04
N PRO A 102 7.62 -1.53 -12.37
CA PRO A 102 7.84 -1.28 -10.95
C PRO A 102 8.15 0.20 -10.68
N ASP A 103 7.29 0.85 -9.89
CA ASP A 103 7.38 2.27 -9.52
C ASP A 103 8.00 2.49 -8.13
N GLY A 104 8.09 1.44 -7.31
CA GLY A 104 8.59 1.50 -5.95
C GLY A 104 7.64 2.18 -4.95
N VAL A 105 6.36 2.29 -5.30
CA VAL A 105 5.29 2.84 -4.46
C VAL A 105 4.29 1.74 -4.10
N VAL A 106 4.00 1.60 -2.82
CA VAL A 106 2.99 0.68 -2.32
C VAL A 106 1.63 1.37 -2.36
N GLY A 107 0.95 1.19 -3.49
CA GLY A 107 -0.49 1.41 -3.63
C GLY A 107 -1.30 0.14 -3.33
N PRO A 108 -2.64 0.18 -3.46
CA PRO A 108 -3.54 -0.90 -3.04
C PRO A 108 -3.21 -2.29 -3.62
N GLN A 109 -2.85 -2.37 -4.90
CA GLN A 109 -2.50 -3.65 -5.53
C GLN A 109 -1.19 -4.22 -4.97
N THR A 110 -0.16 -3.38 -4.85
CA THR A 110 1.13 -3.76 -4.26
C THR A 110 0.95 -4.17 -2.80
N GLY A 111 0.20 -3.38 -2.03
CA GLY A 111 -0.01 -3.63 -0.62
C GLY A 111 -0.85 -4.88 -0.37
N GLN A 112 -1.85 -5.17 -1.21
CA GLN A 112 -2.56 -6.45 -1.16
C GLN A 112 -1.61 -7.64 -1.31
N GLN A 113 -0.73 -7.61 -2.32
CA GLN A 113 0.25 -8.69 -2.52
C GLN A 113 1.23 -8.80 -1.36
N ILE A 114 1.62 -7.69 -0.74
CA ILE A 114 2.45 -7.69 0.48
C ILE A 114 1.70 -8.35 1.64
N LEU A 115 0.41 -8.02 1.82
CA LEU A 115 -0.40 -8.59 2.89
C LEU A 115 -0.60 -10.10 2.71
N ASP A 116 -0.92 -10.55 1.49
CA ASP A 116 -1.20 -11.95 1.17
C ASP A 116 0.02 -12.88 1.26
N ARG A 117 1.22 -12.34 0.97
CA ARG A 117 2.47 -13.13 0.86
C ARG A 117 3.45 -12.87 2.01
N GLY A 118 3.25 -11.77 2.73
CA GLY A 118 4.09 -11.33 3.82
C GLY A 118 3.81 -12.10 5.12
N ASP A 119 4.25 -11.50 6.22
CA ASP A 119 4.21 -12.14 7.54
C ASP A 119 2.75 -12.33 8.00
N PRO A 120 2.24 -13.58 8.07
CA PRO A 120 0.85 -13.83 8.43
C PRO A 120 0.54 -13.46 9.89
N TYR A 121 1.55 -13.36 10.76
CA TYR A 121 1.35 -12.93 12.15
C TYR A 121 0.95 -11.45 12.22
N TYR A 122 1.56 -10.59 11.40
CA TYR A 122 1.26 -9.16 11.38
C TYR A 122 0.19 -8.79 10.35
N ASN A 123 0.12 -9.46 9.21
CA ASN A 123 -0.85 -9.15 8.16
C ASN A 123 -2.23 -9.74 8.46
N GLY A 124 -2.26 -10.85 9.21
CA GLY A 124 -3.45 -11.64 9.42
C GLY A 124 -3.77 -12.51 8.20
N SER A 125 -4.95 -13.12 8.21
CA SER A 125 -5.45 -13.92 7.11
C SER A 125 -6.97 -13.92 7.08
N SER A 126 -7.56 -14.30 5.95
CA SER A 126 -9.00 -14.52 5.84
C SER A 126 -9.55 -15.56 6.82
N TRP A 127 -8.70 -16.39 7.42
CA TRP A 127 -9.07 -17.41 8.40
C TRP A 127 -8.90 -16.97 9.86
N ASN A 128 -7.94 -16.08 10.14
CA ASN A 128 -7.58 -15.65 11.50
C ASN A 128 -7.94 -14.18 11.81
N GLY A 129 -8.57 -13.50 10.85
CA GLY A 129 -8.89 -12.08 10.94
C GLY A 129 -7.74 -11.19 10.45
N TRP A 130 -8.06 -9.91 10.29
CA TRP A 130 -7.10 -8.88 9.86
C TRP A 130 -6.07 -8.63 10.97
N GLY A 131 -4.78 -8.69 10.60
CA GLY A 131 -3.68 -8.47 11.53
C GLY A 131 -3.33 -6.98 11.67
N TYR A 132 -2.39 -6.69 12.57
CA TYR A 132 -1.91 -5.33 12.85
C TYR A 132 -1.58 -4.51 11.59
N CYS A 133 -0.86 -5.09 10.64
CA CYS A 133 -0.41 -4.39 9.44
C CYS A 133 -1.51 -4.16 8.40
N TYR A 134 -2.65 -4.84 8.51
CA TYR A 134 -3.79 -4.65 7.62
C TYR A 134 -4.40 -3.24 7.69
N ASP A 135 -4.24 -2.55 8.82
CA ASP A 135 -4.71 -1.17 8.98
C ASP A 135 -3.76 -0.12 8.40
N TYR A 136 -2.50 -0.49 8.12
CA TYR A 136 -1.45 0.44 7.73
C TYR A 136 -0.96 0.27 6.30
N VAL A 137 -1.18 -0.89 5.68
CA VAL A 137 -0.79 -1.18 4.31
C VAL A 137 -2.00 -0.99 3.38
N PRO A 138 -1.90 -0.19 2.31
CA PRO A 138 -2.99 -0.03 1.35
C PRO A 138 -3.42 -1.37 0.73
N SER A 139 -4.69 -1.72 0.89
CA SER A 139 -5.30 -2.94 0.34
C SER A 139 -6.51 -2.61 -0.52
N VAL A 140 -6.96 -3.60 -1.28
CA VAL A 140 -8.11 -3.54 -2.20
C VAL A 140 -9.42 -4.03 -1.57
N VAL A 141 -9.37 -4.33 -0.27
CA VAL A 141 -10.40 -4.96 0.56
C VAL A 141 -10.48 -4.27 1.92
#